data_AF-A0A1H8JHC2-F1
#
_entry.id   AF-A0A1H8JHC2-F1
#
_cell.length_a   1.000
_cell.length_b   1.000
_cell.length_c   1.000
_cell.angle_alpha   90.00
_cell.angle_beta   90.00
_cell.angle_gamma   90.00
#
_symmetry.space_group_name_H-M   'P 1'
#
loop_
_entity.id
_entity.type
_entity.pdbx_description
1 polymer ?
#
loop_
_entity_poly.entity_id
_entity_poly.type
_entity_poly.pdbx_seq_one_letter_code
_entity_poly.pdbx_strand_id
1 'polypeptide(L)' 'MLIPTPQRSRLVPTLLVIGALFFIVREPAKAADMASNFMNGFLNVAGALATFIAHLS' A
#
# COMPACT_ATOMS: atom_id res chain seq x y z
N MET A 1 20.94 31.85 17.03
CA MET A 1 21.13 30.63 16.21
C MET A 1 19.86 29.82 16.28
N LEU A 2 19.01 29.89 15.24
CA LEU A 2 17.79 29.10 15.15
C LEU A 2 18.17 27.72 14.58
N ILE A 3 18.16 26.67 15.40
CA ILE A 3 18.37 25.30 14.93
C ILE A 3 17.10 24.89 14.17
N PRO A 4 17.16 24.58 12.86
CA PRO A 4 15.98 24.16 12.13
C PRO A 4 15.51 22.83 12.69
N THR A 5 14.33 22.80 13.30
CA THR A 5 13.68 21.56 13.72
C THR A 5 13.45 20.67 12.50
N PRO A 6 13.79 19.37 12.56
CA PRO A 6 13.62 18.47 11.43
C PRO A 6 12.13 18.39 11.06
N GLN A 7 11.82 18.73 9.80
CA GLN A 7 10.49 18.55 9.22
C GLN A 7 10.14 17.05 9.16
N ARG A 8 9.68 16.49 10.28
CA ARG A 8 9.19 15.10 10.40
C ARG A 8 8.24 14.74 9.26
N SER A 9 7.42 15.69 8.81
CA SER A 9 6.38 15.49 7.79
C SER A 9 6.90 14.98 6.43
N ARG A 10 8.14 15.30 6.04
CA ARG A 10 8.71 14.82 4.75
C ARG A 10 9.45 13.49 4.88
N LEU A 11 9.88 13.13 6.08
CA LEU A 11 10.66 11.91 6.32
C LEU A 11 9.77 10.69 6.47
N VAL A 12 8.54 10.84 6.99
CA VAL A 12 7.59 9.73 7.15
C VAL A 12 7.30 8.99 5.83
N PRO A 13 6.91 9.64 4.72
CA PRO A 13 6.66 8.92 3.47
C PRO A 13 7.92 8.24 2.94
N THR A 14 9.09 8.87 3.05
CA THR A 14 10.36 8.29 2.61
C THR A 14 10.74 7.05 3.43
N LEU A 15 10.58 7.10 4.75
CA LEU A 15 10.85 5.96 5.64
C LEU A 15 9.90 4.79 5.38
N LEU A 16 8.62 5.06 5.07
CA LEU A 16 7.66 4.04 4.67
C LEU A 16 8.08 3.33 3.38
N VAL A 17 8.52 4.08 2.37
CA VAL A 17 9.00 3.50 1.09
C VAL A 17 10.24 2.65 1.32
N ILE A 18 11.22 3.15 2.07
CA ILE A 18 12.45 2.41 2.38
C ILE A 18 12.13 1.13 3.17
N GLY A 19 11.24 1.22 4.17
CA GLY A 19 10.80 0.07 4.96
C GLY A 19 10.09 -0.98 4.12
N ALA A 20 9.23 -0.55 3.18
CA ALA A 20 8.55 -1.45 2.24
C ALA A 20 9.55 -2.15 1.31
N LEU A 21 10.50 -1.40 0.72
CA LEU A 21 11.55 -1.97 -0.13
C LEU A 21 12.43 -2.96 0.65
N PHE A 22 12.82 -2.63 1.87
CA PHE A 22 13.59 -3.53 2.73
C PHE A 22 12.82 -4.82 3.06
N PHE A 23 11.53 -4.71 3.36
CA PHE A 23 10.68 -5.87 3.61
C PHE A 23 10.55 -6.78 2.37
N ILE A 24 10.38 -6.20 1.18
CA ILE A 24 10.32 -6.95 -0.10
C ILE A 24 11.62 -7.73 -0.34
N VAL A 25 12.78 -7.10 -0.13
CA VAL A 25 14.08 -7.75 -0.36
C VAL A 25 14.36 -8.83 0.69
N ARG A 26 13.99 -8.59 1.95
CA ARG A 26 14.25 -9.52 3.07
C ARG A 26 13.35 -10.75 3.04
N GLU A 27 12.07 -10.56 2.70
CA GLU A 27 11.06 -11.63 2.73
C GLU A 27 10.19 -11.60 1.46
N PRO A 28 10.78 -11.90 0.28
CA PRO A 28 10.10 -11.75 -1.00
C PRO A 28 8.85 -12.63 -1.13
N ALA A 29 8.85 -13.82 -0.54
CA ALA A 29 7.70 -14.72 -0.53
C ALA A 29 6.49 -14.09 0.20
N LYS A 30 6.69 -13.56 1.42
CA LYS A 30 5.61 -12.93 2.19
C LYS A 30 5.12 -11.64 1.54
N ALA A 31 6.01 -10.89 0.90
CA ALA A 31 5.63 -9.70 0.14
C ALA A 31 4.76 -10.05 -1.07
N ALA A 32 5.10 -11.13 -1.79
CA ALA A 32 4.29 -11.63 -2.90
C ALA A 32 2.92 -12.15 -2.42
N ASP A 33 2.86 -12.84 -1.29
CA ASP A 33 1.61 -13.31 -0.69
C ASP A 33 0.70 -12.14 -0.28
N MET A 34 1.26 -11.12 0.36
CA MET A 34 0.54 -9.90 0.73
C MET A 34 0.02 -9.15 -0.50
N ALA A 35 0.85 -8.99 -1.53
CA ALA A 35 0.47 -8.35 -2.78
C ALA A 35 -0.66 -9.11 -3.50
N SER A 36 -0.58 -10.44 -3.51
CA SER A 36 -1.60 -11.32 -4.11
C SER A 36 -2.92 -11.24 -3.36
N ASN A 37 -2.89 -11.26 -2.03
CA ASN A 37 -4.08 -11.11 -1.19
C ASN A 37 -4.74 -9.74 -1.39
N PHE A 38 -3.93 -8.68 -1.47
CA PHE A 38 -4.44 -7.34 -1.76
C PHE A 38 -5.09 -7.25 -3.15
N MET A 39 -4.44 -7.79 -4.18
CA MET A 39 -4.97 -7.80 -5.55
C MET A 39 -6.29 -8.57 -5.63
N ASN A 40 -6.36 -9.75 -5.04
CA ASN A 40 -7.59 -10.54 -4.99
C ASN A 40 -8.72 -9.80 -4.25
N GLY A 41 -8.41 -9.15 -3.13
CA GLY A 41 -9.36 -8.30 -2.42
C GLY A 41 -9.88 -7.15 -3.28
N PHE A 42 -8.99 -6.45 -3.98
CA PHE A 42 -9.35 -5.36 -4.88
C PHE A 42 -10.26 -5.82 -6.02
N LEU A 43 -9.93 -6.94 -6.67
CA LEU A 43 -10.73 -7.52 -7.74
C LEU A 43 -12.12 -7.94 -7.24
N ASN A 44 -12.22 -8.51 -6.04
CA ASN A 44 -13.50 -8.86 -5.44
C ASN A 44 -14.36 -7.62 -5.17
N VAL A 45 -13.77 -6.54 -4.65
CA VAL A 45 -14.48 -5.27 -4.43
C VAL A 45 -14.91 -4.65 -5.77
N ALA A 46 -14.03 -4.65 -6.77
CA ALA A 46 -14.35 -4.15 -8.11
C ALA A 46 -15.47 -4.96 -8.78
N GLY A 47 -15.43 -6.29 -8.65
CA GLY A 47 -16.48 -7.17 -9.15
C GLY A 47 -17.82 -6.98 -8.43
N ALA A 48 -17.80 -6.80 -7.11
CA ALA A 48 -18.98 -6.48 -6.32
C ALA A 48 -19.57 -5.11 -6.73
N LEU A 49 -18.72 -4.11 -6.94
CA LEU A 49 -19.13 -2.79 -7.42
C LEU A 49 -19.75 -2.86 -8.83
N ALA A 50 -19.12 -3.60 -9.74
CA ALA A 50 -19.64 -3.80 -11.10
C ALA A 50 -21.01 -4.50 -11.07
N THR A 51 -21.16 -5.54 -10.24
CA THR A 51 -22.43 -6.26 -10.06
C THR A 51 -23.51 -5.35 -9.50
N PHE A 52 -23.16 -4.49 -8.54
CA PHE A 52 -24.07 -3.51 -7.96
C PHE A 52 -24.54 -2.48 -9.00
N ILE A 53 -23.62 -1.96 -9.82
CA ILE A 53 -23.96 -1.04 -10.92
C ILE A 53 -24.89 -1.72 -11.93
N ALA A 54 -24.63 -2.98 -12.28
CA ALA A 54 -25.48 -3.75 -13.19
C ALA A 54 -26.89 -4.02 -12.65
N HIS A 55 -27.10 -4.00 -11.32
CA HIS A 55 -28.43 -4.09 -10.71
C HIS A 55 -29.16 -2.75 -10.61
N LEU A 56 -28.45 -1.62 -10.80
CA LEU A 56 -29.04 -0.28 -10.83
C LEU A 56 -29.46 0.17 -12.24
N SER A 57 -28.96 -0.50 -13.29
CA SER A 57 -29.31 -0.28 -14.70
C SER A 57 -30.49 -1.13 -15.14
#